data_AF-A0A087TTF2-F1
#
_entry.id   AF-A0A087TTF2-F1
#
_cell.length_a   1.000
_cell.length_b   1.000
_cell.length_c   1.000
_cell.angle_alpha   90.00
_cell.angle_beta   90.00
_cell.angle_gamma   90.00
#
_symmetry.space_group_name_H-M   'P 1'
#
loop_
_entity.id
_entity.type
_entity.pdbx_description
1 polymer ?
#
loop_
_entity_poly.entity_id
_entity_poly.type
_entity_poly.pdbx_seq_one_letter_code
_entity_poly.pdbx_strand_id
1 'polypeptide(L)'
;MLTISDFINVLRHYYYSSREDIKDIENQKILTWRKITQVEKPFIKIGPNESLAQATKLLIHEGVHRLPVYEERRNSVLFLITRRRLLQYLYNNLIDKFGKTNAKTPLFFKKTIGELKLGTLENIAKITLRSNVIEALDLFVERNVSALPVVDDDGLLVDIFAKFDVFALAKEQTYHNLDMSISEALDKA
;
A
#
# COMPACT_ATOMS: atom_id res chain seq x y z
N MET A 1 -8.83 4.52 8.72
CA MET A 1 -7.89 5.53 8.19
C MET A 1 -8.18 5.69 6.72
N LEU A 2 -8.20 6.91 6.17
CA LEU A 2 -8.31 7.09 4.71
C LEU A 2 -6.94 6.82 4.07
N THR A 3 -6.93 6.02 3.02
CA THR A 3 -5.74 5.54 2.31
C THR A 3 -5.98 5.53 0.81
N ILE A 4 -4.92 5.34 0.04
CA ILE A 4 -5.00 5.21 -1.42
C ILE A 4 -5.87 4.02 -1.82
N SER A 5 -5.87 2.93 -1.05
CA SER A 5 -6.77 1.79 -1.31
C SER A 5 -8.25 2.19 -1.26
N ASP A 6 -8.62 3.17 -0.45
CA ASP A 6 -10.00 3.68 -0.41
C ASP A 6 -10.32 4.46 -1.69
N PHE A 7 -9.37 5.29 -2.16
CA PHE A 7 -9.50 5.99 -3.44
C PHE A 7 -9.62 5.01 -4.62
N ILE A 8 -8.78 3.96 -4.66
CA ILE A 8 -8.86 2.89 -5.67
C ILE A 8 -10.25 2.24 -5.69
N ASN A 9 -10.80 1.90 -4.52
CA ASN A 9 -12.12 1.28 -4.44
C ASN A 9 -13.24 2.22 -4.89
N VAL A 10 -13.14 3.52 -4.61
CA VAL A 10 -14.09 4.53 -5.07
C VAL A 10 -14.03 4.66 -6.60
N LEU A 11 -12.83 4.77 -7.17
CA LEU A 11 -12.64 4.83 -8.63
C LEU A 11 -13.24 3.61 -9.33
N ARG A 12 -12.93 2.41 -8.83
CA ARG A 12 -13.50 1.16 -9.35
C ARG A 12 -15.02 1.13 -9.25
N HIS A 13 -15.58 1.55 -8.12
CA HIS A 13 -17.03 1.60 -7.96
C HIS A 13 -17.67 2.46 -9.05
N TYR A 14 -17.22 3.71 -9.21
CA TYR A 14 -17.78 4.61 -10.21
C TYR A 14 -17.55 4.14 -11.64
N TYR A 15 -16.39 3.56 -11.94
CA TYR A 15 -16.11 3.00 -13.24
C TYR A 15 -17.14 1.93 -13.65
N TYR A 16 -17.52 1.04 -12.72
CA TYR A 16 -18.44 -0.06 -12.97
C TYR A 16 -19.93 0.29 -12.76
N SER A 17 -20.26 1.30 -11.94
CA SER A 17 -21.66 1.65 -11.62
C SER A 17 -22.19 2.87 -12.37
N SER A 18 -21.39 3.91 -12.56
CA SER A 18 -21.79 5.16 -13.22
C SER A 18 -20.57 6.02 -13.56
N ARG A 19 -20.13 5.95 -14.82
CA ARG A 19 -18.96 6.71 -15.31
C ARG A 19 -19.17 8.22 -15.29
N GLU A 20 -20.42 8.70 -15.35
CA GLU A 20 -20.72 10.14 -15.32
C GLU A 20 -20.45 10.74 -13.92
N ASP A 21 -20.71 9.98 -12.86
CA ASP A 21 -20.54 10.41 -11.47
C ASP A 21 -19.07 10.48 -11.03
N ILE A 22 -18.14 9.92 -11.80
CA ILE A 22 -16.70 9.96 -11.48
C ILE A 22 -16.17 11.41 -11.46
N LYS A 23 -16.84 12.32 -12.19
CA LYS A 23 -16.50 13.75 -12.24
C LYS A 23 -16.81 14.46 -10.92
N ASP A 24 -17.81 13.97 -10.18
CA ASP A 24 -18.23 14.58 -8.92
C ASP A 24 -17.45 14.08 -7.70
N ILE A 25 -16.46 13.21 -7.87
CA ILE A 25 -15.62 12.69 -6.78
C ILE A 25 -15.00 13.83 -5.95
N GLU A 26 -14.62 14.95 -6.56
CA GLU A 26 -14.01 16.10 -5.87
C GLU A 26 -14.98 16.78 -4.89
N ASN A 27 -16.28 16.75 -5.21
CA ASN A 27 -17.33 17.38 -4.41
C ASN A 27 -17.84 16.47 -3.27
N GLN A 28 -17.35 15.23 -3.20
CA GLN A 28 -17.82 14.26 -2.22
C GLN A 28 -17.08 14.37 -0.88
N LYS A 29 -17.80 14.03 0.19
CA LYS A 29 -17.22 13.90 1.52
C LYS A 29 -16.61 12.51 1.69
N ILE A 30 -15.56 12.41 2.52
CA ILE A 30 -14.95 11.12 2.93
C ILE A 30 -16.01 10.15 3.49
N LEU A 31 -17.04 10.66 4.17
CA LEU A 31 -18.15 9.84 4.66
C LEU A 31 -18.94 9.16 3.53
N THR A 32 -19.10 9.81 2.38
CA THR A 32 -19.74 9.24 1.19
C THR A 32 -18.91 8.09 0.66
N TRP A 33 -17.59 8.28 0.53
CA TRP A 33 -16.67 7.24 0.06
C TRP A 33 -16.70 5.99 0.95
N ARG A 34 -16.74 6.18 2.28
CA ARG A 34 -16.87 5.07 3.22
C ARG A 34 -18.15 4.26 3.00
N LYS A 35 -19.29 4.92 2.74
CA LYS A 35 -20.56 4.24 2.44
C LYS A 35 -20.48 3.46 1.13
N ILE A 36 -19.88 4.05 0.09
CA ILE A 36 -19.71 3.42 -1.23
C ILE A 36 -18.87 2.15 -1.15
N THR A 37 -17.73 2.21 -0.46
CA THR A 37 -16.83 1.06 -0.37
C THR A 37 -17.41 -0.10 0.42
N GLN A 38 -18.46 0.10 1.24
CA GLN A 38 -19.12 -0.89 2.10
C GLN A 38 -18.18 -1.71 2.99
N VAL A 39 -16.90 -1.33 3.11
CA VAL A 39 -15.95 -2.01 3.97
C VAL A 39 -15.99 -1.38 5.34
N GLU A 40 -16.68 -2.02 6.28
CA GLU A 40 -16.46 -1.76 7.71
C GLU A 40 -15.02 -2.18 8.06
N LYS A 41 -14.09 -1.25 7.94
CA LYS A 41 -12.71 -1.47 8.37
C LYS A 41 -12.63 -1.16 9.86
N PRO A 42 -12.36 -2.15 10.73
CA PRO A 42 -12.10 -1.86 12.14
C PRO A 42 -10.95 -0.86 12.24
N PHE A 43 -11.10 0.14 13.11
CA PHE A 43 -10.05 1.13 13.33
C PHE A 43 -8.95 0.52 14.20
N ILE A 44 -8.02 -0.18 13.54
CA ILE A 44 -6.84 -0.77 14.17
C ILE A 44 -5.95 0.36 14.68
N LYS A 45 -5.63 0.32 15.97
CA LYS A 45 -4.84 1.31 16.71
C LYS A 45 -4.01 0.62 17.78
N ILE A 46 -3.02 1.33 18.31
CA ILE A 46 -2.18 0.85 19.42
C ILE A 46 -1.97 1.98 20.44
N GLY A 47 -1.92 1.66 21.72
CA GLY A 47 -1.61 2.59 22.80
C GLY A 47 -0.11 2.92 22.90
N PRO A 48 0.26 4.09 23.44
CA PRO A 48 1.67 4.52 23.56
C PRO A 48 2.52 3.65 24.50
N ASN A 49 1.88 2.88 25.38
CA ASN A 49 2.54 2.01 26.35
C ASN A 49 2.62 0.54 25.89
N GLU A 50 2.14 0.23 24.69
CA GLU A 50 2.22 -1.12 24.13
C GLU A 50 3.57 -1.35 23.44
N SER A 51 3.94 -2.62 23.27
CA SER A 51 5.26 -3.00 22.76
C SER A 51 5.38 -2.91 21.24
N LEU A 52 6.61 -2.77 20.74
CA LEU A 52 6.91 -2.89 19.30
C LEU A 52 6.56 -4.27 18.74
N ALA A 53 6.64 -5.32 19.57
CA ALA A 53 6.22 -6.67 19.17
C ALA A 53 4.71 -6.71 18.87
N GLN A 54 3.89 -6.09 19.72
CA GLN A 54 2.46 -5.94 19.49
C GLN A 54 2.17 -5.07 18.26
N ALA A 55 2.89 -3.96 18.06
CA ALA A 55 2.78 -3.14 16.86
C ALA A 55 3.08 -3.94 15.58
N THR A 56 4.13 -4.77 15.61
CA THR A 56 4.53 -5.62 14.49
C THR A 56 3.45 -6.66 14.19
N LYS A 57 2.90 -7.30 15.24
CA LYS A 57 1.80 -8.26 15.13
C LYS A 57 0.58 -7.63 14.46
N LEU A 58 0.14 -6.46 14.91
CA LEU A 58 -1.00 -5.74 14.34
C LEU A 58 -0.77 -5.36 12.86
N LEU A 59 0.41 -4.85 12.51
CA LEU A 59 0.74 -4.49 11.12
C LEU A 59 0.72 -5.68 10.15
N ILE A 60 1.05 -6.89 10.65
CA ILE A 60 1.09 -8.12 9.85
C ILE A 60 -0.29 -8.78 9.81
N HIS A 61 -0.87 -9.10 10.96
CA HIS A 61 -2.11 -9.87 11.06
C HIS A 61 -3.33 -9.11 10.55
N GLU A 62 -3.42 -7.81 10.83
CA GLU A 62 -4.53 -6.98 10.33
C GLU A 62 -4.28 -6.50 8.90
N GLY A 63 -3.14 -6.85 8.29
CA GLY A 63 -2.80 -6.46 6.93
C GLY A 63 -2.60 -4.95 6.72
N VAL A 64 -2.52 -4.15 7.79
CA VAL A 64 -2.41 -2.69 7.69
C VAL A 64 -0.97 -2.21 7.49
N HIS A 65 -0.78 -1.19 6.66
CA HIS A 65 0.53 -0.60 6.38
C HIS A 65 0.93 0.51 7.37
N ARG A 66 -0.07 1.06 8.08
CA ARG A 66 0.07 2.20 9.01
C ARG A 66 -0.76 1.91 10.25
N LEU A 67 -0.15 2.06 11.41
CA LEU A 67 -0.76 1.81 12.71
C LEU A 67 -0.75 3.11 13.53
N PRO A 68 -1.91 3.73 13.80
CA PRO A 68 -2.01 4.89 14.67
C PRO A 68 -1.67 4.56 16.12
N VAL A 69 -0.78 5.36 16.71
CA VAL A 69 -0.59 5.39 18.16
C VAL A 69 -1.62 6.34 18.76
N TYR A 70 -2.54 5.80 19.53
CA TYR A 70 -3.71 6.49 20.04
C TYR A 70 -3.69 6.59 21.56
N GLU A 71 -3.86 7.80 22.08
CA GLU A 71 -3.96 8.06 23.52
C GLU A 71 -5.41 8.30 23.92
N GLU A 72 -5.98 7.34 24.64
CA GLU A 72 -7.41 7.34 24.97
C GLU A 72 -7.81 8.53 25.85
N ARG A 73 -6.99 8.86 26.86
CA ARG A 73 -7.28 9.97 27.80
C ARG A 73 -7.39 11.32 27.11
N ARG A 74 -6.60 11.55 26.06
CA ARG A 74 -6.62 12.80 25.27
C ARG A 74 -7.53 12.71 24.05
N ASN A 75 -8.11 11.54 23.77
CA ASN A 75 -8.85 11.26 22.54
C ASN A 75 -8.06 11.70 21.29
N SER A 76 -6.77 11.36 21.23
CA SER A 76 -5.86 11.91 20.21
C SER A 76 -4.95 10.86 19.58
N VAL A 77 -4.63 11.04 18.30
CA VAL A 77 -3.58 10.27 17.61
C VAL A 77 -2.26 11.00 17.80
N LEU A 78 -1.29 10.35 18.42
CA LEU A 78 0.02 10.92 18.72
C LEU A 78 0.93 10.89 17.48
N PHE A 79 1.03 9.74 16.82
CA PHE A 79 1.77 9.56 15.57
C PHE A 79 1.35 8.27 14.84
N LEU A 80 1.87 8.07 13.62
CA LEU A 80 1.68 6.85 12.85
C LEU A 80 2.97 6.02 12.80
N ILE A 81 2.87 4.74 13.18
CA ILE A 81 3.90 3.75 12.90
C ILE A 81 3.67 3.22 11.48
N THR A 82 4.72 3.19 10.66
CA THR A 82 4.68 2.58 9.33
C THR A 82 5.67 1.43 9.27
N ARG A 83 5.43 0.44 8.40
CA ARG A 83 6.36 -0.68 8.19
C ARG A 83 7.78 -0.20 7.88
N ARG A 84 7.93 0.85 7.06
CA ARG A 84 9.23 1.49 6.74
C ARG A 84 9.91 2.07 7.98
N ARG A 85 9.21 2.88 8.79
CA ARG A 85 9.79 3.50 9.99
C ARG A 85 10.15 2.45 11.05
N LEU A 86 9.31 1.43 11.20
CA LEU A 86 9.57 0.30 12.09
C LEU A 86 10.83 -0.47 11.66
N LEU A 87 10.93 -0.81 10.37
CA LEU A 87 12.11 -1.50 9.83
C LEU A 87 13.39 -0.68 10.00
N GLN A 88 13.34 0.63 9.71
CA GLN A 88 14.47 1.54 9.94
C GLN A 88 14.89 1.57 11.41
N TYR A 89 13.93 1.66 12.33
CA TYR A 89 14.20 1.64 13.77
C TYR A 89 14.84 0.32 14.20
N LEU A 90 14.32 -0.82 13.74
CA LEU A 90 14.88 -2.13 14.02
C LEU A 90 16.30 -2.26 13.47
N TYR A 91 16.55 -1.85 12.22
CA TYR A 91 17.89 -1.89 11.62
C TYR A 91 18.88 -1.03 12.41
N ASN A 92 18.54 0.23 12.69
CA ASN A 92 19.44 1.15 13.39
C ASN A 92 19.77 0.68 14.81
N ASN A 93 18.79 0.12 15.54
CA ASN A 93 19.04 -0.32 16.90
C ASN A 93 19.64 -1.72 16.96
N LEU A 94 19.14 -2.69 16.18
CA LEU A 94 19.59 -4.09 16.22
C LEU A 94 20.89 -4.36 15.44
N ILE A 95 21.09 -3.67 14.32
CA ILE A 95 22.22 -3.95 13.43
C ILE A 95 23.30 -2.90 13.61
N ASP A 96 22.97 -1.61 13.52
CA ASP A 96 23.99 -0.56 13.57
C ASP A 96 24.54 -0.32 14.99
N LYS A 97 23.67 -0.32 16.02
CA LYS A 97 24.14 -0.11 17.42
C LYS A 97 24.66 -1.38 18.09
N PHE A 98 23.92 -2.50 18.04
CA PHE A 98 24.38 -3.75 18.65
C PHE A 98 25.46 -4.47 17.83
N GLY A 99 25.55 -4.26 16.51
CA GLY A 99 26.63 -4.82 15.69
C GLY A 99 28.02 -4.23 16.01
N LYS A 100 28.07 -2.99 16.52
CA LYS A 100 29.32 -2.33 16.96
C LYS A 100 29.87 -2.86 18.29
N THR A 101 29.07 -3.59 19.06
CA THR A 101 29.44 -4.06 20.42
C THR A 101 29.81 -5.55 20.50
N ASN A 102 30.22 -6.17 19.38
CA ASN A 102 30.49 -7.62 19.28
C ASN A 102 29.29 -8.53 19.62
N ALA A 103 28.06 -7.99 19.65
CA ALA A 103 26.87 -8.81 19.80
C ALA A 103 26.60 -9.60 18.51
N LYS A 104 26.31 -10.90 18.65
CA LYS A 104 26.07 -11.81 17.53
C LYS A 104 24.88 -11.34 16.70
N THR A 105 25.13 -10.75 15.53
CA THR A 105 24.08 -10.54 14.52
C THR A 105 23.40 -11.88 14.24
N PRO A 106 22.05 -11.95 14.18
CA PRO A 106 21.37 -13.20 13.93
C PRO A 106 21.85 -13.83 12.61
N LEU A 107 22.08 -15.15 12.61
CA LEU A 107 22.68 -15.86 11.48
C LEU A 107 21.91 -15.68 10.16
N PHE A 108 20.59 -15.45 10.23
CA PHE A 108 19.75 -15.25 9.06
C PHE A 108 20.08 -13.95 8.28
N PHE A 109 20.76 -12.96 8.88
CA PHE A 109 21.23 -11.78 8.14
C PHE A 109 22.34 -12.09 7.13
N LYS A 110 22.99 -13.25 7.24
CA LYS A 110 24.03 -13.71 6.31
C LYS A 110 23.49 -14.60 5.20
N LYS A 111 22.22 -15.01 5.27
CA LYS A 111 21.56 -15.83 4.25
C LYS A 111 21.05 -14.94 3.12
N THR A 112 21.07 -15.47 1.91
CA THR A 112 20.45 -14.83 0.73
C THR A 112 18.92 -14.81 0.87
N ILE A 113 18.26 -13.90 0.15
CA ILE A 113 16.78 -13.82 0.10
C ILE A 113 16.17 -15.15 -0.36
N GLY A 114 16.82 -15.82 -1.34
CA GLY A 114 16.38 -17.11 -1.86
C GLY A 114 16.45 -18.24 -0.82
N GLU A 115 17.52 -18.32 -0.05
CA GLU A 115 17.64 -19.29 1.06
C GLU A 115 16.58 -19.07 2.15
N LEU A 116 16.21 -17.82 2.39
CA LEU A 116 15.17 -17.45 3.35
C LEU A 116 13.75 -17.68 2.82
N LYS A 117 13.59 -17.86 1.50
CA LYS A 117 12.30 -17.87 0.81
C LYS A 117 11.45 -16.66 1.20
N LEU A 118 12.10 -15.50 1.32
CA LEU A 118 11.45 -14.27 1.77
C LEU A 118 10.73 -13.60 0.60
N GLY A 119 9.40 -13.56 0.66
CA GLY A 119 8.54 -12.93 -0.33
C GLY A 119 7.66 -13.94 -1.08
N THR A 120 6.84 -13.43 -2.00
CA THR A 120 6.09 -14.25 -2.95
C THR A 120 6.99 -14.51 -4.16
N LEU A 121 7.20 -15.78 -4.53
CA LEU A 121 8.12 -16.17 -5.61
C LEU A 121 7.41 -16.74 -6.85
N GLU A 122 6.13 -17.07 -6.72
CA GLU A 122 5.32 -17.70 -7.77
C GLU A 122 4.00 -16.96 -7.92
N ASN A 123 3.35 -17.08 -9.08
CA ASN A 123 2.04 -16.47 -9.37
C ASN A 123 2.01 -14.95 -9.11
N ILE A 124 3.09 -14.27 -9.49
CA ILE A 124 3.20 -12.82 -9.36
C ILE A 124 2.25 -12.15 -10.35
N ALA A 125 1.28 -11.40 -9.83
CA ALA A 125 0.42 -10.57 -10.66
C ALA A 125 1.24 -9.49 -11.34
N LYS A 126 1.13 -9.41 -12.67
CA LYS A 126 1.90 -8.54 -13.55
C LYS A 126 0.99 -7.90 -14.58
N ILE A 127 1.40 -6.76 -15.11
CA ILE A 127 0.70 -6.01 -16.15
C ILE A 127 1.68 -5.64 -17.27
N THR A 128 1.17 -5.15 -18.39
CA THR A 128 2.00 -4.65 -19.50
C THR A 128 1.81 -3.14 -19.65
N LEU A 129 2.67 -2.48 -20.43
CA LEU A 129 2.50 -1.05 -20.77
C LEU A 129 1.18 -0.77 -21.51
N ARG A 130 0.60 -1.79 -22.15
CA ARG A 130 -0.69 -1.70 -22.89
C ARG A 130 -1.90 -2.04 -22.04
N SER A 131 -1.71 -2.61 -20.84
CA SER A 131 -2.80 -2.86 -19.91
C SER A 131 -3.49 -1.55 -19.55
N ASN A 132 -4.79 -1.61 -19.26
CA ASN A 132 -5.52 -0.42 -18.85
C ASN A 132 -5.33 -0.16 -17.36
N VAL A 133 -5.42 1.11 -16.94
CA VAL A 133 -5.34 1.48 -15.52
C VAL A 133 -6.37 0.73 -14.68
N ILE A 134 -7.61 0.59 -15.17
CA ILE A 134 -8.66 -0.15 -14.46
C ILE A 134 -8.25 -1.61 -14.14
N GLU A 135 -7.57 -2.30 -15.05
CA GLU A 135 -7.08 -3.68 -14.83
C GLU A 135 -6.08 -3.73 -13.67
N ALA A 136 -5.18 -2.73 -13.61
CA ALA A 136 -4.25 -2.60 -12.49
C ALA A 136 -4.98 -2.30 -11.17
N LEU A 137 -6.01 -1.44 -11.20
CA LEU A 137 -6.84 -1.17 -10.02
C LEU A 137 -7.56 -2.42 -9.51
N ASP A 138 -8.09 -3.24 -10.41
CA ASP A 138 -8.70 -4.52 -10.07
C ASP A 138 -7.69 -5.48 -9.42
N LEU A 139 -6.52 -5.66 -10.04
CA LEU A 139 -5.45 -6.50 -9.50
C LEU A 139 -4.96 -6.02 -8.12
N PHE A 140 -4.89 -4.72 -7.88
CA PHE A 140 -4.55 -4.16 -6.57
C PHE A 140 -5.50 -4.56 -5.44
N VAL A 141 -6.78 -4.76 -5.77
CA VAL A 141 -7.81 -5.17 -4.82
C VAL A 141 -7.85 -6.69 -4.71
N GLU A 142 -7.93 -7.39 -5.84
CA GLU A 142 -8.04 -8.86 -5.91
C GLU A 142 -6.83 -9.57 -5.30
N ARG A 143 -5.63 -9.07 -5.58
CA ARG A 143 -4.38 -9.69 -5.10
C ARG A 143 -3.89 -9.07 -3.79
N ASN A 144 -4.57 -8.02 -3.29
CA ASN A 144 -4.17 -7.25 -2.12
C ASN A 144 -2.68 -6.83 -2.13
N VAL A 145 -2.20 -6.41 -3.30
CA VAL A 145 -0.81 -5.97 -3.50
C VAL A 145 -0.71 -4.44 -3.52
N SER A 146 0.48 -3.92 -3.24
CA SER A 146 0.75 -2.46 -3.26
C SER A 146 1.38 -1.98 -4.57
N ALA A 147 1.90 -2.90 -5.37
CA ALA A 147 2.56 -2.63 -6.64
C ALA A 147 2.43 -3.84 -7.57
N LEU A 148 2.44 -3.58 -8.87
CA LEU A 148 2.39 -4.54 -9.95
C LEU A 148 3.64 -4.33 -10.82
N PRO A 149 4.45 -5.38 -11.06
CA PRO A 149 5.49 -5.35 -12.07
C PRO A 149 4.89 -5.10 -13.45
N VAL A 150 5.49 -4.20 -14.20
CA VAL A 150 5.20 -3.95 -15.62
C VAL A 150 6.23 -4.73 -16.44
N VAL A 151 5.75 -5.60 -17.32
CA VAL A 151 6.60 -6.46 -18.15
C VAL A 151 6.39 -6.20 -19.64
N ASP A 152 7.40 -6.52 -20.45
CA ASP A 152 7.30 -6.54 -21.90
C ASP A 152 6.71 -7.86 -22.44
N ASP A 153 6.68 -7.99 -23.77
CA ASP A 153 6.14 -9.16 -24.48
C ASP A 153 6.95 -10.44 -24.22
N ASP A 154 8.24 -10.32 -23.88
CA ASP A 154 9.13 -11.42 -23.49
C ASP A 154 9.02 -11.76 -21.99
N GLY A 155 8.24 -10.99 -21.23
CA GLY A 155 8.03 -11.16 -19.80
C GLY A 155 9.14 -10.59 -18.92
N LEU A 156 10.04 -9.76 -19.49
CA LEU A 156 11.08 -9.07 -18.75
C LEU A 156 10.52 -7.84 -18.03
N LEU A 157 11.04 -7.55 -16.85
CA LEU A 157 10.65 -6.39 -16.06
C LEU A 157 11.13 -5.09 -16.72
N VAL A 158 10.20 -4.19 -17.02
CA VAL A 158 10.51 -2.87 -17.60
C VAL A 158 10.20 -1.72 -16.64
N ASP A 159 9.17 -1.87 -15.79
CA ASP A 159 8.78 -0.85 -14.81
C ASP A 159 7.96 -1.44 -13.65
N ILE A 160 7.49 -0.58 -12.73
CA ILE A 160 6.58 -0.92 -11.64
C ILE A 160 5.46 0.12 -11.57
N PHE A 161 4.21 -0.35 -11.57
CA PHE A 161 3.05 0.48 -11.28
C PHE A 161 2.57 0.22 -9.85
N ALA A 162 2.65 1.22 -8.98
CA ALA A 162 2.29 1.16 -7.59
C ALA A 162 0.96 1.86 -7.29
N LYS A 163 0.33 1.49 -6.16
CA LYS A 163 -0.83 2.24 -5.66
C LYS A 163 -0.53 3.74 -5.55
N PHE A 164 0.71 4.10 -5.21
CA PHE A 164 1.13 5.50 -5.12
C PHE A 164 0.97 6.25 -6.45
N ASP A 165 1.16 5.61 -7.60
CA ASP A 165 1.03 6.26 -8.91
C ASP A 165 -0.43 6.59 -9.24
N VAL A 166 -1.38 5.82 -8.67
CA VAL A 166 -2.81 6.17 -8.72
C VAL A 166 -3.11 7.51 -8.03
N PHE A 167 -2.29 7.92 -7.06
CA PHE A 167 -2.42 9.25 -6.46
C PHE A 167 -2.02 10.36 -7.43
N ALA A 168 -1.04 10.12 -8.32
CA ALA A 168 -0.68 11.08 -9.35
C ALA A 168 -1.83 11.31 -10.34
N LEU A 169 -2.61 10.26 -10.65
CA LEU A 169 -3.83 10.40 -11.46
C LEU A 169 -4.85 11.37 -10.82
N ALA A 170 -4.95 11.37 -9.49
CA ALA A 170 -5.78 12.33 -8.76
C ALA A 170 -5.24 13.76 -8.89
N LYS A 171 -3.93 13.93 -8.73
CA LYS A 171 -3.25 15.22 -8.78
C LYS A 171 -3.37 15.89 -10.16
N GLU A 172 -3.23 15.11 -11.22
CA GLU A 172 -3.31 15.58 -12.61
C GLU A 172 -4.74 15.55 -13.18
N GLN A 173 -5.75 15.24 -12.35
CA GLN A 173 -7.17 15.13 -12.73
C GLN A 173 -7.45 14.18 -13.92
N THR A 174 -6.61 13.15 -14.09
CA THR A 174 -6.72 12.17 -15.18
C THR A 174 -7.49 10.92 -14.78
N TYR A 175 -7.87 10.80 -13.51
CA TYR A 175 -8.62 9.67 -12.96
C TYR A 175 -10.02 9.44 -13.57
N HIS A 176 -10.52 10.37 -14.38
CA HIS A 176 -11.76 10.20 -15.15
C HIS A 176 -11.61 9.22 -16.32
N ASN A 177 -10.39 9.00 -16.81
CA ASN A 177 -10.12 8.07 -17.92
C ASN A 177 -9.32 6.86 -17.43
N LEU A 178 -10.00 5.89 -16.82
CA LEU A 178 -9.37 4.65 -16.34
C LEU A 178 -9.15 3.60 -17.45
N ASP A 179 -9.64 3.88 -18.66
CA ASP A 179 -9.38 3.10 -19.87
C ASP A 179 -8.02 3.46 -20.50
N MET A 180 -7.32 4.48 -20.00
CA MET A 180 -5.98 4.82 -20.46
C MET A 180 -4.99 3.70 -20.14
N SER A 181 -3.95 3.59 -20.96
CA SER A 181 -2.91 2.58 -20.79
C SER A 181 -1.98 2.90 -19.61
N ILE A 182 -1.30 1.88 -19.09
CA ILE A 182 -0.27 2.04 -18.06
C ILE A 182 0.87 2.93 -18.54
N SER A 183 1.26 2.84 -19.82
CA SER A 183 2.28 3.73 -20.40
C SER A 183 1.89 5.20 -20.24
N GLU A 184 0.67 5.55 -20.67
CA GLU A 184 0.18 6.94 -20.58
C GLU A 184 0.00 7.41 -19.13
N ALA A 185 -0.24 6.48 -18.20
CA ALA A 185 -0.41 6.79 -16.79
C ALA A 185 0.93 7.09 -16.12
N LEU A 186 1.96 6.30 -16.44
CA LEU A 186 3.33 6.47 -15.93
C LEU A 186 3.97 7.76 -16.45
N ASP A 187 3.71 8.17 -17.70
CA ASP A 187 4.19 9.44 -18.23
C ASP A 187 3.65 10.67 -17.46
N LYS A 188 2.57 10.49 -16.69
CA LYS A 188 1.91 11.53 -15.90
C LYS A 188 2.17 11.42 -14.39
N ALA A 189 2.89 10.38 -13.95
CA ALA A 189 3.14 10.08 -12.53
C ALA A 189 4.43 10.73 -12.02
#